data_AF-A0A1E1W405-F1
#
_entry.id   AF-A0A1E1W405-F1
#
_cell.length_a   1.000
_cell.length_b   1.000
_cell.length_c   1.000
_cell.angle_alpha   90.00
_cell.angle_beta   90.00
_cell.angle_gamma   90.00
#
_symmetry.space_group_name_H-M   'P 1'
#
loop_
_entity.id
_entity.type
_entity.pdbx_description
1 polymer ?
#
loop_
_entity_poly.entity_id
_entity_poly.type
_entity_poly.pdbx_seq_one_letter_code
_entity_poly.pdbx_strand_id
1 'polypeptide(L)'
;MAAVLKKRALAEYNKSFQDGPTPKKLHLVKKPLIGSSAAAFVGLLEKCKSSDEALQLLLRISDCLQFQESDVEEAIKKLSEHFQSEEEAVVRVKILWLFCDIGLECPGANLNNLIDETIHLIKNETSHKVIAQGIATLMKLGNKLSDDKNLMMRLVGVAKDNLKDTS
;
A
#
# COMPACT_ATOMS: atom_id res chain seq x y z
N MET A 1 -72.05 8.77 -35.12
CA MET A 1 -71.43 8.49 -33.80
C MET A 1 -69.94 8.21 -34.00
N ALA A 2 -69.12 9.26 -33.92
CA ALA A 2 -67.71 9.26 -34.35
C ALA A 2 -66.75 9.68 -33.22
N ALA A 3 -66.99 9.23 -31.98
CA ALA A 3 -66.27 9.75 -30.80
C ALA A 3 -65.86 8.69 -29.76
N VAL A 4 -65.71 7.40 -30.14
CA VAL A 4 -65.21 6.37 -29.19
C VAL A 4 -64.07 5.51 -29.77
N LEU A 5 -63.65 5.75 -31.02
CA LEU A 5 -62.58 4.97 -31.68
C LEU A 5 -61.18 5.61 -31.66
N LYS A 6 -60.97 6.76 -31.00
CA LYS A 6 -59.65 7.43 -30.91
C LYS A 6 -58.97 7.36 -29.55
N LYS A 7 -59.64 6.89 -28.48
CA LYS A 7 -59.03 6.81 -27.14
C LYS A 7 -58.35 5.48 -26.81
N ARG A 8 -58.60 4.40 -27.57
CA ARG A 8 -57.85 3.13 -27.41
C ARG A 8 -56.51 3.10 -28.16
N ALA A 9 -56.38 3.84 -29.26
CA ALA A 9 -55.16 3.85 -30.07
C ALA A 9 -53.96 4.61 -29.44
N LEU A 10 -54.20 5.46 -28.44
CA LEU A 10 -53.14 6.22 -27.75
C LEU A 10 -52.60 5.53 -26.49
N ALA A 11 -53.17 4.39 -26.08
CA ALA A 11 -52.65 3.62 -24.95
C ALA A 11 -51.57 2.60 -25.37
N GLU A 12 -51.44 2.31 -26.67
CA GLU A 12 -50.48 1.34 -27.18
C GLU A 12 -49.14 1.98 -27.60
N TYR A 13 -49.06 3.31 -27.72
CA TYR A 13 -47.83 4.06 -28.02
C TYR A 13 -47.04 4.49 -26.77
N ASN A 14 -47.28 3.82 -25.64
CA ASN A 14 -46.45 3.96 -24.43
C ASN A 14 -46.03 2.60 -23.88
N LYS A 15 -45.81 1.63 -24.79
CA LYS A 15 -44.89 0.53 -24.51
C LYS A 15 -43.48 1.10 -24.61
N SER A 16 -43.03 1.65 -23.49
CA SER A 16 -41.62 1.84 -23.19
C SER A 16 -40.88 0.54 -23.52
N PHE A 17 -40.14 0.51 -24.62
CA PHE A 17 -39.07 -0.45 -24.82
C PHE A 17 -37.96 -0.11 -23.82
N GLN A 18 -38.12 -0.59 -22.59
CA GLN A 18 -37.03 -0.76 -21.64
C GLN A 18 -37.08 -2.20 -21.16
N ASP A 19 -36.45 -3.09 -21.92
CA ASP A 19 -35.97 -4.38 -21.43
C ASP A 19 -34.75 -4.77 -22.28
N GLY A 20 -33.75 -3.90 -22.31
CA GLY A 20 -32.37 -4.37 -22.40
C GLY A 20 -31.91 -4.70 -20.98
N PRO A 21 -31.15 -5.80 -20.75
CA PRO A 21 -30.65 -6.08 -19.41
C PRO A 21 -29.95 -4.84 -18.89
N THR A 22 -30.35 -4.37 -17.71
CA THR A 22 -29.66 -3.28 -17.03
C THR A 22 -28.16 -3.56 -17.08
N PRO A 23 -27.30 -2.59 -17.46
CA PRO A 23 -25.87 -2.84 -17.46
C PRO A 23 -25.50 -3.17 -16.02
N LYS A 24 -25.27 -4.45 -15.74
CA LYS A 24 -24.76 -4.92 -14.46
C LYS A 24 -23.48 -4.14 -14.25
N LYS A 25 -23.50 -3.17 -13.32
CA LYS A 25 -22.29 -2.47 -12.90
C LYS A 25 -21.33 -3.56 -12.47
N LEU A 26 -20.27 -3.74 -13.27
CA LEU A 26 -19.18 -4.63 -12.92
C LEU A 26 -18.49 -3.98 -11.73
N HIS A 27 -18.90 -4.39 -10.53
CA HIS A 27 -18.09 -4.16 -9.36
C HIS A 27 -16.90 -5.09 -9.47
N LEU A 28 -15.70 -4.51 -9.57
CA LEU A 28 -14.47 -5.27 -9.46
C LEU A 28 -14.36 -5.78 -8.02
N VAL A 29 -15.01 -6.91 -7.74
CA VAL A 29 -14.75 -7.63 -6.49
C VAL A 29 -13.39 -8.27 -6.70
N LYS A 30 -12.34 -7.64 -6.14
CA LYS A 30 -11.05 -8.31 -5.94
C LYS A 30 -11.35 -9.52 -5.06
N LYS A 31 -11.55 -10.69 -5.65
CA LYS A 31 -11.50 -11.96 -4.91
C LYS A 31 -10.12 -11.99 -4.25
N PRO A 32 -10.02 -12.24 -2.93
CA PRO A 32 -8.73 -12.50 -2.31
C PRO A 32 -8.03 -13.59 -3.14
N LEU A 33 -6.79 -13.35 -3.52
CA LEU A 33 -5.95 -14.38 -4.13
C LEU A 33 -5.66 -15.42 -3.06
N ILE A 34 -6.60 -16.34 -2.86
CA ILE A 34 -6.47 -17.45 -1.93
C ILE A 34 -5.31 -18.31 -2.47
N GLY A 35 -4.14 -18.22 -1.83
CA GLY A 35 -3.03 -19.14 -2.06
C GLY A 35 -1.65 -18.54 -2.34
N SER A 36 -1.48 -17.22 -2.42
CA SER A 36 -0.14 -16.61 -2.51
C SER A 36 0.06 -15.61 -1.39
N SER A 37 0.83 -15.99 -0.37
CA SER A 37 1.16 -15.11 0.76
C SER A 37 2.05 -13.95 0.29
N ALA A 38 1.92 -12.79 0.91
CA ALA A 38 2.81 -11.65 0.66
C ALA A 38 4.30 -12.04 0.80
N ALA A 39 4.60 -12.94 1.74
CA ALA A 39 5.94 -13.50 1.96
C ALA A 39 6.53 -14.17 0.71
N ALA A 40 5.71 -14.92 -0.06
CA ALA A 40 6.17 -15.55 -1.29
C ALA A 40 6.57 -14.51 -2.34
N PHE A 41 5.80 -13.42 -2.47
CA PHE A 41 6.14 -12.31 -3.36
C PHE A 41 7.39 -11.55 -2.89
N VAL A 42 7.55 -11.31 -1.58
CA VAL A 42 8.78 -10.70 -1.05
C VAL A 42 10.01 -11.55 -1.39
N GLY A 43 9.91 -12.87 -1.29
CA GLY A 43 10.98 -13.79 -1.68
C GLY A 43 11.33 -13.79 -3.18
N LEU A 44 10.53 -13.16 -4.04
CA LEU A 44 10.84 -13.03 -5.47
C LEU A 44 11.58 -11.73 -5.81
N LEU A 45 11.70 -10.78 -4.88
CA LEU A 45 12.38 -9.49 -5.12
C LEU A 45 13.84 -9.66 -5.53
N GLU A 46 14.54 -10.63 -4.94
CA GLU A 46 15.93 -10.99 -5.28
C GLU A 46 16.12 -11.44 -6.75
N LYS A 47 15.02 -11.80 -7.43
CA LYS A 47 15.03 -12.31 -8.81
C LYS A 47 14.68 -11.23 -9.82
N CYS A 48 14.19 -10.08 -9.38
CA CYS A 48 13.83 -8.97 -10.25
C CYS A 48 15.09 -8.44 -10.96
N LYS A 49 14.99 -8.23 -12.27
CA LYS A 49 16.13 -7.76 -13.09
C LYS A 49 16.08 -6.27 -13.36
N SER A 50 15.01 -5.61 -12.94
CA SER A 50 14.79 -4.18 -13.12
C SER A 50 13.94 -3.63 -11.99
N SER A 51 14.09 -2.34 -11.72
CA SER A 51 13.32 -1.63 -10.71
C SER A 51 11.82 -1.55 -11.05
N ASP A 52 11.44 -1.59 -12.34
CA ASP A 52 10.03 -1.68 -12.73
C ASP A 52 9.41 -3.01 -12.31
N GLU A 53 10.10 -4.13 -12.57
CA GLU A 53 9.66 -5.47 -12.14
C GLU A 53 9.54 -5.54 -10.61
N ALA A 54 10.53 -5.00 -9.90
CA ALA A 54 10.51 -4.89 -8.45
C ALA A 54 9.30 -4.06 -7.97
N LEU A 55 9.06 -2.90 -8.58
CA LEU A 55 7.92 -2.04 -8.23
C LEU A 55 6.59 -2.76 -8.43
N GLN A 56 6.39 -3.46 -9.55
CA GLN A 56 5.17 -4.24 -9.80
C GLN A 56 4.96 -5.31 -8.74
N LEU A 57 6.04 -5.97 -8.31
CA LEU A 57 6.00 -6.98 -7.26
C LEU A 57 5.65 -6.38 -5.89
N LEU A 58 6.23 -5.23 -5.53
CA LEU A 58 5.91 -4.48 -4.30
C LEU A 58 4.47 -3.96 -4.28
N LEU A 59 3.95 -3.52 -5.42
CA LEU A 59 2.53 -3.16 -5.57
C LEU A 59 1.63 -4.38 -5.35
N ARG A 60 2.05 -5.56 -5.85
CA ARG A 60 1.30 -6.79 -5.62
C ARG A 60 1.32 -7.21 -4.15
N ILE A 61 2.46 -7.10 -3.47
CA ILE A 61 2.57 -7.31 -2.01
C ILE A 61 1.58 -6.42 -1.27
N SER A 62 1.50 -5.14 -1.65
CA SER A 62 0.55 -4.17 -1.09
C SER A 62 -0.91 -4.57 -1.28
N ASP A 63 -1.25 -5.13 -2.43
CA ASP A 63 -2.62 -5.56 -2.76
C ASP A 63 -3.05 -6.83 -1.99
N CYS A 64 -2.10 -7.62 -1.49
CA CYS A 64 -2.34 -8.86 -0.76
C CYS A 64 -1.54 -8.94 0.54
N LEU A 65 -1.51 -7.84 1.30
CA LEU A 65 -0.72 -7.69 2.53
C LEU A 65 -1.21 -8.62 3.65
N GLN A 66 -0.82 -9.89 3.56
CA GLN A 66 -1.13 -10.93 4.53
C GLN A 66 0.13 -11.76 4.75
N PHE A 67 0.67 -11.67 5.96
CA PHE A 67 1.82 -12.44 6.42
C PHE A 67 1.38 -13.38 7.54
N GLN A 68 1.99 -14.57 7.57
CA GLN A 68 2.01 -15.35 8.81
C GLN A 68 2.97 -14.66 9.78
N GLU A 69 2.69 -14.71 11.07
CA GLU A 69 3.54 -14.05 12.09
C GLU A 69 5.01 -14.51 12.00
N SER A 70 5.23 -15.80 11.68
CA SER A 70 6.56 -16.39 11.46
C SER A 70 7.34 -15.79 10.29
N ASP A 71 6.64 -15.19 9.32
CA ASP A 71 7.23 -14.73 8.07
C ASP A 71 7.52 -13.21 8.10
N VAL A 72 6.97 -12.48 9.07
CA VAL A 72 7.04 -11.01 9.11
C VAL A 72 8.48 -10.52 9.23
N GLU A 73 9.27 -11.08 10.15
CA GLU A 73 10.65 -10.65 10.38
C GLU A 73 11.55 -10.89 9.16
N GLU A 74 11.45 -12.07 8.55
CA GLU A 74 12.19 -12.40 7.33
C GLU A 74 11.74 -11.53 6.14
N ALA A 75 10.45 -11.20 6.06
CA ALA A 75 9.95 -10.30 5.02
C ALA A 75 10.51 -8.87 5.16
N ILE A 76 10.56 -8.34 6.38
CA ILE A 76 11.17 -7.03 6.67
C ILE A 76 12.65 -7.04 6.26
N LYS A 77 13.38 -8.09 6.65
CA LYS A 77 14.79 -8.25 6.31
C LYS A 77 15.02 -8.24 4.79
N LYS A 78 14.27 -9.04 4.03
CA LYS A 78 14.40 -9.08 2.56
C LYS A 78 14.05 -7.75 1.89
N LEU A 79 13.02 -7.07 2.41
CA LEU A 79 12.65 -5.73 1.95
C LEU A 79 13.77 -4.71 2.23
N SER A 80 14.41 -4.76 3.41
CA SER A 80 15.59 -3.93 3.73
C SER A 80 16.76 -4.20 2.81
N GLU A 81 17.11 -5.47 2.58
CA GLU A 81 18.20 -5.86 1.67
C GLU A 81 17.94 -5.34 0.24
N HIS A 82 16.69 -5.45 -0.23
CA HIS A 82 16.30 -4.91 -1.52
C HIS A 82 16.37 -3.37 -1.54
N PHE A 83 15.94 -2.69 -0.48
CA PHE A 83 16.05 -1.23 -0.37
C PHE A 83 17.50 -0.75 -0.53
N GLN A 84 18.45 -1.44 0.11
CA GLN A 84 19.86 -1.04 0.13
C GLN A 84 20.56 -1.21 -1.23
N SER A 85 20.08 -2.14 -2.05
CA SER A 85 20.64 -2.43 -3.39
C SER A 85 19.92 -1.70 -4.52
N GLU A 86 18.77 -1.07 -4.23
CA GLU A 86 17.93 -0.44 -5.23
C GLU A 86 18.32 1.03 -5.48
N GLU A 87 18.56 1.37 -6.73
CA GLU A 87 18.91 2.73 -7.15
C GLU A 87 17.65 3.61 -7.27
N GLU A 88 16.54 3.04 -7.74
CA GLU A 88 15.33 3.79 -8.03
C GLU A 88 14.61 4.20 -6.76
N ALA A 89 14.64 5.51 -6.49
CA ALA A 89 14.06 6.08 -5.30
C ALA A 89 12.54 5.84 -5.17
N VAL A 90 11.81 5.58 -6.28
CA VAL A 90 10.38 5.23 -6.21
C VAL A 90 10.15 3.85 -5.59
N VAL A 91 11.03 2.89 -5.86
CA VAL A 91 10.98 1.54 -5.30
C VAL A 91 11.32 1.59 -3.81
N ARG A 92 12.39 2.30 -3.45
CA ARG A 92 12.76 2.58 -2.05
C ARG A 92 11.64 3.25 -1.25
N VAL A 93 10.96 4.25 -1.82
CA VAL A 93 9.74 4.85 -1.22
C VAL A 93 8.67 3.78 -0.99
N LYS A 94 8.39 2.92 -1.98
CA LYS A 94 7.36 1.90 -1.84
C LYS A 94 7.69 0.86 -0.76
N ILE A 95 8.97 0.50 -0.59
CA ILE A 95 9.42 -0.38 0.49
C ILE A 95 9.14 0.25 1.87
N LEU A 96 9.50 1.52 2.07
CA LEU A 96 9.23 2.22 3.33
C LEU A 96 7.73 2.38 3.61
N TRP A 97 6.92 2.47 2.55
CA TRP A 97 5.46 2.45 2.67
C TRP A 97 4.96 1.07 3.13
N LEU A 98 5.52 -0.02 2.58
CA LEU A 98 5.21 -1.39 3.06
C LEU A 98 5.65 -1.61 4.50
N PHE A 99 6.76 -1.04 4.96
CA PHE A 99 7.14 -1.09 6.39
C PHE A 99 6.08 -0.49 7.30
N CYS A 100 5.50 0.64 6.88
CA CYS A 100 4.40 1.27 7.59
C CYS A 100 3.21 0.32 7.67
N ASP A 101 2.79 -0.23 6.53
CA ASP A 101 1.64 -1.11 6.45
C ASP A 101 1.82 -2.42 7.22
N ILE A 102 2.99 -3.05 7.10
CA ILE A 102 3.33 -4.26 7.88
C ILE A 102 3.23 -3.98 9.38
N GLY A 103 3.81 -2.87 9.84
CA GLY A 103 3.73 -2.51 11.26
C GLY A 103 2.31 -2.21 11.75
N LEU A 104 1.44 -1.68 10.90
CA LEU A 104 0.09 -1.29 11.28
C LEU A 104 -0.95 -2.42 11.14
N GLU A 105 -0.75 -3.32 10.19
CA GLU A 105 -1.78 -4.29 9.77
C GLU A 105 -1.41 -5.75 10.07
N CYS A 106 -0.13 -6.09 10.20
CA CYS A 106 0.28 -7.48 10.39
C CYS A 106 0.42 -7.86 11.88
N PRO A 107 -0.31 -8.88 12.36
CA PRO A 107 -0.04 -9.48 13.66
C PRO A 107 1.42 -9.95 13.76
N GLY A 108 2.00 -9.86 14.96
CA GLY A 108 3.40 -10.25 15.20
C GLY A 108 4.45 -9.23 14.73
N ALA A 109 4.07 -8.13 14.08
CA ALA A 109 5.03 -7.09 13.68
C ALA A 109 5.65 -6.39 14.91
N ASN A 110 6.98 -6.45 15.01
CA ASN A 110 7.72 -5.72 16.04
C ASN A 110 7.95 -4.26 15.61
N LEU A 111 7.13 -3.36 16.16
CA LEU A 111 7.19 -1.93 15.84
C LEU A 111 8.54 -1.28 16.17
N ASN A 112 9.16 -1.64 17.28
CA ASN A 112 10.47 -1.09 17.64
C ASN A 112 11.53 -1.47 16.62
N ASN A 113 11.55 -2.75 16.20
CA ASN A 113 12.46 -3.22 15.16
C ASN A 113 12.22 -2.50 13.83
N LEU A 114 10.97 -2.35 13.39
CA LEU A 114 10.63 -1.61 12.16
C LEU A 114 11.05 -0.15 12.21
N ILE A 115 10.90 0.49 13.37
CA ILE A 115 11.35 1.87 13.59
C ILE A 115 12.87 1.97 13.50
N ASP A 116 13.59 1.10 14.21
CA ASP A 116 15.06 1.07 14.20
C ASP A 116 15.60 0.82 12.79
N GLU A 117 15.00 -0.14 12.08
CA GLU A 117 15.34 -0.46 10.70
C GLU A 117 15.05 0.72 9.76
N THR A 118 13.89 1.36 9.89
CA THR A 118 13.56 2.56 9.09
C THR A 118 14.56 3.69 9.33
N ILE A 119 14.95 3.95 10.59
CA ILE A 119 15.98 4.94 10.93
C ILE A 119 17.31 4.57 10.28
N HIS A 120 17.69 3.28 10.32
CA HIS A 120 18.93 2.79 9.73
C HIS A 120 18.96 3.04 8.22
N LEU A 121 17.89 2.68 7.50
CA LEU A 121 17.81 2.82 6.04
C LEU A 121 17.87 4.28 5.58
N ILE A 122 17.19 5.20 6.27
CA ILE A 122 17.16 6.62 5.87
C ILE A 122 18.40 7.41 6.30
N LYS A 123 19.24 6.88 7.19
CA LYS A 123 20.40 7.60 7.74
C LYS A 123 21.39 8.05 6.66
N ASN A 124 21.60 7.24 5.64
CA ASN A 124 22.54 7.50 4.53
C ASN A 124 21.81 7.76 3.21
N GLU A 125 20.49 7.97 3.27
CA GLU A 125 19.67 8.23 2.09
C GLU A 125 19.94 9.64 1.56
N THR A 126 19.94 9.80 0.23
CA THR A 126 20.18 11.08 -0.44
C THR A 126 18.92 11.62 -1.11
N SER A 127 17.95 10.76 -1.40
CA SER A 127 16.72 11.16 -2.06
C SER A 127 15.73 11.78 -1.06
N HIS A 128 15.42 13.07 -1.25
CA HIS A 128 14.46 13.80 -0.41
C HIS A 128 13.09 13.12 -0.31
N LYS A 129 12.59 12.54 -1.41
CA LYS A 129 11.30 11.81 -1.39
C LYS A 129 11.36 10.52 -0.56
N VAL A 130 12.50 9.83 -0.54
CA VAL A 130 12.70 8.62 0.27
C VAL A 130 12.81 8.99 1.75
N ILE A 131 13.60 10.02 2.08
CA ILE A 131 13.71 10.58 3.44
C ILE A 131 12.35 11.00 3.97
N ALA A 132 11.58 11.78 3.19
CA ALA A 132 10.26 12.23 3.57
C ALA A 132 9.30 11.06 3.84
N GLN A 133 9.34 10.02 2.98
CA GLN A 133 8.56 8.81 3.21
C GLN A 133 8.99 8.07 4.48
N GLY A 134 10.29 7.95 4.74
CA GLY A 134 10.80 7.31 5.96
C GLY A 134 10.36 8.05 7.22
N ILE A 135 10.45 9.38 7.24
CA ILE A 135 9.93 10.20 8.35
C ILE A 135 8.42 9.99 8.53
N ALA A 136 7.66 9.95 7.43
CA ALA A 136 6.22 9.67 7.49
C ALA A 136 5.91 8.28 8.07
N THR A 137 6.69 7.26 7.68
CA THR A 137 6.61 5.90 8.25
C THR A 137 6.92 5.92 9.74
N LEU A 138 8.03 6.54 10.15
CA LEU A 138 8.43 6.68 11.57
C LEU A 138 7.35 7.35 12.42
N MET A 139 6.75 8.43 11.91
CA MET A 139 5.68 9.14 12.61
C MET A 139 4.44 8.25 12.80
N LYS A 140 4.02 7.53 11.76
CA LYS A 140 2.85 6.64 11.83
C LYS A 140 3.07 5.46 12.78
N LEU A 141 4.24 4.81 12.70
CA LEU A 141 4.60 3.69 13.58
C LEU A 141 4.81 4.17 15.03
N GLY A 142 5.52 5.27 15.22
CA GLY A 142 5.77 5.87 16.54
C GLY A 142 4.50 6.30 17.26
N ASN A 143 3.47 6.77 16.54
CA ASN A 143 2.18 7.11 17.13
C ASN A 143 1.44 5.91 17.74
N LYS A 144 1.76 4.67 17.35
CA LYS A 144 1.25 3.45 18.01
C LYS A 144 1.95 3.16 19.34
N LEU A 145 3.11 3.76 19.57
CA LEU A 145 3.94 3.62 20.77
C LEU A 145 3.96 4.94 21.59
N SER A 146 2.87 5.70 21.54
CA SER A 146 2.79 7.09 22.04
C SER A 146 3.16 7.30 23.51
N ASP A 147 3.14 6.23 24.31
CA ASP A 147 3.47 6.29 25.74
C ASP A 147 4.98 6.33 26.01
N ASP A 148 5.82 6.00 25.01
CA ASP A 148 7.28 6.06 25.11
C ASP A 148 7.81 7.45 24.74
N LYS A 149 7.99 8.30 25.76
CA LYS A 149 8.56 9.64 25.61
C LYS A 149 9.99 9.63 25.07
N ASN A 150 10.80 8.62 25.38
CA ASN A 150 12.19 8.54 24.91
C ASN A 150 12.21 8.25 23.42
N LEU A 151 11.36 7.32 22.96
CA LEU A 151 11.17 7.05 21.55
C LEU A 151 10.71 8.31 20.82
N MET A 152 9.71 9.03 21.33
CA MET A 152 9.22 10.25 20.69
C MET A 152 10.32 11.32 20.57
N MET A 153 11.12 11.55 21.62
CA MET A 153 12.25 12.47 21.55
C MET A 153 13.29 12.05 20.51
N ARG A 154 13.60 10.75 20.42
CA ARG A 154 14.50 10.19 19.41
C ARG A 154 13.96 10.41 18.00
N LEU A 155 12.67 10.15 17.75
CA LEU A 155 12.03 10.36 16.45
C LEU A 155 12.05 11.84 16.04
N VAL A 156 11.83 12.76 16.98
CA VAL A 156 11.97 14.21 16.76
C VAL A 156 13.42 14.57 16.37
N GLY A 157 14.41 13.97 17.03
CA GLY A 157 15.82 14.12 16.66
C GLY A 157 16.10 13.70 15.23
N VAL A 158 15.69 12.49 14.85
CA VAL A 158 15.82 11.96 13.48
C VAL A 158 15.14 12.88 12.47
N ALA A 159 13.93 13.37 12.75
CA ALA A 159 13.24 14.30 11.86
C ALA A 159 14.02 15.62 11.69
N LYS A 160 14.53 16.21 12.77
CA LYS A 160 15.35 17.44 12.70
C LYS A 160 16.63 17.26 11.88
N ASP A 161 17.27 16.10 12.00
CA ASP A 161 18.51 15.83 11.29
C ASP A 161 18.30 15.68 9.78
N ASN A 162 17.10 15.27 9.37
CA ASN A 162 16.74 14.95 7.98
C ASN A 162 15.88 16.02 7.29
N LEU A 163 15.14 16.85 8.03
CA LEU A 163 14.33 17.97 7.51
C LEU A 163 15.15 19.26 7.40
N LYS A 164 16.31 19.18 6.76
CA LYS A 164 17.19 20.34 6.52
C LYS A 164 16.94 21.01 5.16
N ASP A 165 16.05 20.42 4.37
CA ASP A 165 15.76 20.88 3.02
C ASP A 165 14.94 22.17 3.07
N THR A 166 15.47 23.22 2.47
CA THR A 166 14.80 24.49 2.20
C THR A 166 14.88 24.65 0.69
N SER A 167 13.77 24.32 0.03
CA SER A 167 13.37 24.65 -1.36
C SER A 167 14.45 25.16 -2.32
#